data_AF-A0A9E0UER2-F1
#
_entry.id   AF-A0A9E0UER2-F1
#
_cell.length_a   1.000
_cell.length_b   1.000
_cell.length_c   1.000
_cell.angle_alpha   90.00
_cell.angle_beta   90.00
_cell.angle_gamma   90.00
#
_symmetry.space_group_name_H-M   'P 1'
#
loop_
_entity.id
_entity.type
_entity.pdbx_description
1 polymer ?
#
loop_
_entity_poly.entity_id
_entity_poly.type
_entity_poly.pdbx_seq_one_letter_code
_entity_poly.pdbx_strand_id
1 'polypeptide(L)' 'VPAHFIQEVVCKWKDQVVMTALWSGGISKNPYLSFKFKGAAAGDPLEVSWTDNKGESQSEKSEIS' A
#
# COMPACT_ATOMS: atom_id res chain seq x y z
N VAL A 1 12.49 4.65 -22.39
CA VAL A 1 12.40 3.72 -21.24
C VAL A 1 10.96 3.23 -21.17
N PRO A 2 10.70 1.91 -21.09
CA PRO A 2 9.34 1.38 -20.91
C PRO A 2 8.69 1.92 -19.63
N ALA A 3 7.36 2.05 -19.62
CA ALA A 3 6.64 2.49 -18.42
C ALA A 3 6.95 1.58 -17.24
N HIS A 4 7.21 2.18 -16.07
CA HIS A 4 7.45 1.46 -14.82
C HIS A 4 6.73 2.18 -13.69
N PHE A 5 5.73 1.53 -13.12
CA PHE A 5 4.83 2.11 -12.12
C PHE A 5 4.23 1.01 -11.25
N ILE A 6 3.80 1.38 -10.04
CA ILE A 6 3.07 0.51 -9.12
C ILE A 6 1.66 0.27 -9.65
N GLN A 7 1.19 -0.98 -9.67
CA GLN A 7 -0.15 -1.37 -10.14
C GLN A 7 -1.15 -1.53 -9.00
N GLU A 8 -0.72 -2.08 -7.88
CA GLU A 8 -1.59 -2.36 -6.74
C GLU A 8 -0.87 -2.01 -5.44
N VAL A 9 -1.58 -1.37 -4.52
CA VAL A 9 -1.17 -1.20 -3.12
C VAL A 9 -2.27 -1.78 -2.23
N VAL A 10 -1.89 -2.64 -1.29
CA VAL A 10 -2.79 -3.25 -0.31
C VAL A 10 -2.31 -2.92 1.09
N CYS A 11 -3.19 -2.35 1.90
CA CYS A 11 -2.97 -2.17 3.33
C CYS A 11 -3.82 -3.15 4.13
N LYS A 12 -3.17 -3.90 5.01
CA LYS A 12 -3.80 -4.82 5.96
C LYS A 12 -3.60 -4.33 7.38
N TRP A 13 -4.66 -4.35 8.16
CA TRP A 13 -4.61 -4.22 9.62
C TRP A 13 -4.86 -5.61 10.18
N LYS A 14 -3.87 -6.17 10.89
CA LYS A 14 -3.83 -7.61 11.20
C LYS A 14 -4.00 -8.41 9.88
N ASP A 15 -4.95 -9.32 9.81
CA ASP A 15 -5.24 -10.10 8.60
C ASP A 15 -6.35 -9.49 7.73
N GLN A 16 -6.91 -8.34 8.12
CA GLN A 16 -8.00 -7.69 7.40
C GLN A 16 -7.47 -6.65 6.41
N VAL A 17 -7.85 -6.78 5.13
CA VAL A 17 -7.63 -5.72 4.14
C VAL A 17 -8.49 -4.51 4.49
N VAL A 18 -7.85 -3.36 4.74
CA VAL A 18 -8.51 -2.10 5.07
C VAL A 18 -8.46 -1.09 3.94
N MET A 19 -7.59 -1.29 2.95
CA MET A 19 -7.51 -0.46 1.75
C MET A 19 -6.84 -1.24 0.61
N THR A 20 -7.40 -1.11 -0.59
CA THR A 20 -6.77 -1.51 -1.85
C THR A 20 -6.80 -0.32 -2.79
N ALA A 21 -5.68 0.00 -3.42
CA ALA A 21 -5.58 1.04 -4.43
C ALA A 21 -5.00 0.45 -5.72
N LEU A 22 -5.71 0.66 -6.82
CA LEU A 22 -5.25 0.30 -8.16
C LEU A 22 -4.67 1.54 -8.83
N TRP A 23 -3.39 1.46 -9.21
CA TRP A 23 -2.62 2.57 -9.75
C TRP A 23 -2.30 2.34 -11.23
N SER A 24 -1.90 3.41 -11.90
CA SER A 24 -1.53 3.41 -13.31
C SER A 24 -0.32 4.32 -13.53
N GLY A 25 0.20 4.35 -14.76
CA GLY A 25 1.27 5.28 -15.17
C GLY A 25 0.92 6.77 -15.03
N GLY A 26 -0.33 7.13 -14.68
CA GLY A 26 -0.73 8.50 -14.35
C GLY A 26 -0.34 8.95 -12.93
N ILE A 27 0.13 8.05 -12.06
CA ILE A 27 0.60 8.41 -10.72
C ILE A 27 2.02 8.98 -10.80
N SER A 28 2.23 10.12 -10.15
CA SER A 28 3.53 10.81 -10.11
C SER A 28 4.64 9.92 -9.53
N LYS A 29 5.88 10.21 -9.97
CA LYS A 29 7.08 9.63 -9.35
C LYS A 29 7.13 9.98 -7.85
N ASN A 30 7.61 9.04 -7.04
CA ASN A 30 7.62 9.10 -5.57
C ASN A 30 6.21 9.28 -5.00
N PRO A 31 5.33 8.30 -5.24
CA PRO A 31 3.93 8.42 -4.87
C PRO A 31 3.77 8.50 -3.35
N TYR A 32 2.80 9.32 -2.93
CA TYR A 32 2.37 9.42 -1.54
C TYR A 32 0.94 8.88 -1.42
N LEU A 33 0.73 8.02 -0.41
CA LEU A 33 -0.57 7.45 -0.09
C LEU A 33 -0.97 7.86 1.34
N SER A 34 -2.18 8.37 1.49
CA SER A 34 -2.80 8.61 2.78
C SER A 34 -4.22 8.06 2.76
N PHE A 35 -4.59 7.31 3.78
CA PHE A 35 -5.93 6.78 3.96
C PHE A 35 -6.29 6.78 5.45
N LYS A 36 -7.57 6.61 5.76
CA LYS A 36 -8.08 6.49 7.13
C LYS A 36 -9.06 5.33 7.19
N PHE A 37 -9.03 4.59 8.29
CA PHE A 37 -9.99 3.55 8.60
C PHE A 37 -10.35 3.62 10.09
N LYS A 38 -11.42 2.94 10.50
CA LYS A 38 -11.88 2.92 11.90
C LYS A 38 -11.64 1.53 12.51
N GLY A 39 -11.50 1.47 13.83
CA GLY A 39 -11.49 0.22 14.59
C GLY A 39 -10.11 -0.27 15.03
N ALA A 40 -9.03 0.36 14.60
CA ALA A 40 -7.69 0.08 15.11
C ALA A 40 -7.44 0.73 16.47
N ALA A 41 -6.59 0.09 17.27
CA ALA A 41 -6.01 0.64 18.49
C ALA A 41 -4.53 0.97 18.27
N ALA A 42 -3.98 1.85 19.11
CA ALA A 42 -2.54 2.08 19.19
C ALA A 42 -1.79 0.77 19.50
N GLY A 43 -0.67 0.53 18.83
CA GLY A 43 0.12 -0.71 18.86
C GLY A 43 -0.37 -1.81 17.92
N ASP A 44 -1.53 -1.66 17.27
CA ASP A 44 -1.98 -2.67 16.30
C ASP A 44 -1.06 -2.70 15.06
N PRO A 45 -0.81 -3.89 14.50
CA PRO A 45 0.04 -4.03 13.31
C PRO A 45 -0.69 -3.55 12.05
N LEU A 46 0.04 -2.82 11.22
CA LEU A 46 -0.33 -2.43 9.87
C LEU A 46 0.74 -2.95 8.89
N GLU A 47 0.31 -3.61 7.83
CA GLU A 47 1.16 -4.06 6.74
C GLU A 47 0.73 -3.35 5.45
N VAL A 48 1.70 -2.72 4.77
CA VAL A 48 1.52 -2.14 3.45
C VAL A 48 2.30 -3.00 2.46
N SER A 49 1.68 -3.36 1.35
CA SER A 49 2.33 -4.10 0.27
C SER A 49 1.98 -3.48 -1.07
N TRP A 50 2.89 -3.58 -2.05
CA TRP A 50 2.62 -3.15 -3.41
C TRP A 50 3.27 -4.07 -4.44
N THR A 51 2.67 -4.11 -5.62
CA THR A 51 3.18 -4.82 -6.80
C THR A 51 3.26 -3.85 -7.97
N ASP A 52 4.34 -3.90 -8.73
CA ASP A 52 4.55 -3.07 -9.91
C ASP A 52 4.20 -3.77 -11.23
N ASN A 53 4.20 -3.00 -12.32
CA ASN A 53 3.87 -3.50 -13.65
C ASN A 53 4.94 -4.40 -14.29
N LYS A 54 6.02 -4.72 -13.56
CA LYS A 54 7.03 -5.71 -13.92
C LYS A 54 6.92 -6.98 -13.07
N GLY A 55 5.96 -7.04 -12.15
CA GLY A 55 5.73 -8.17 -11.25
C GLY A 55 6.64 -8.16 -10.02
N GLU A 56 7.37 -7.07 -9.75
CA GLU A 56 8.13 -6.93 -8.51
C GLU A 56 7.18 -6.48 -7.39
N SER A 57 7.38 -7.02 -6.19
CA SER A 57 6.56 -6.70 -5.02
C SER A 57 7.43 -6.41 -3.80
N GLN A 58 6.94 -5.53 -2.93
CA GLN A 58 7.55 -5.23 -1.63
C GLN A 58 6.47 -5.03 -0.57
N SER A 59 6.83 -5.29 0.69
CA SER A 59 5.96 -5.12 1.85
C SER A 59 6.72 -4.50 3.02
N GLU A 60 6.04 -3.65 3.79
CA GLU A 60 6.54 -3.06 5.03
C GLU A 60 5.50 -3.18 6.15
N LYS A 61 5.97 -3.40 7.37
CA LYS A 61 5.15 -3.52 8.58
C LYS A 61 5.48 -2.41 9.56
N SER A 62 4.46 -1.87 10.20
CA SER A 62 4.60 -0.87 11.25
C SER A 62 3.46 -1.01 12.27
N GLU A 63 3.59 -0.30 13.38
CA GLU A 63 2.57 -0.23 14.43
C GLU A 63 1.82 1.09 14.33
N ILE A 64 0.51 1.05 14.57
CA ILE A 64 -0.33 2.25 14.63
C ILE A 64 0.02 3.02 15.91
N SER A 65 0.29 4.31 15.79
CA SER A 65 0.58 5.20 16.94
C SER A 65 -0.68 5.59 17.71
#